data_AF-A0A5N6ZBD8-F1
#
_entry.id   AF-A0A5N6ZBD8-F1
#
_cell.length_a   1.000
_cell.length_b   1.000
_cell.length_c   1.000
_cell.angle_alpha   90.00
_cell.angle_beta   90.00
_cell.angle_gamma   90.00
#
_symmetry.space_group_name_H-M   'P 1'
#
loop_
_entity.id
_entity.type
_entity.pdbx_description
1 polymer ?
#
loop_
_entity_poly.entity_id
_entity_poly.type
_entity_poly.pdbx_seq_one_letter_code
_entity_poly.pdbx_strand_id
1 'polypeptide(L)'
;MADKVFPRPVDTTLHYCSSDTYPQGEITLGTLGSFIREYDVKPVTIHDVRGQEDRFTLDTHGFQFVHHEKTVEILKQVRSPVDPLAVADARSFPDEDLFEVVARAADLGDNQYTTTAETQFPVLYGKYRPGHKWYYLSDMNPNEVLFIKCYDSQDDGTTARRCPHSAFVDPRTQDVADVRESIELRGLVFYGNGSLD
;
A
#
# COMPACT_ATOMS: atom_id res chain seq x y z
N MET A 1 -9.17 -28.53 13.42
CA MET A 1 -8.95 -27.07 13.28
C MET A 1 -7.55 -26.81 13.78
N ALA A 2 -6.62 -26.44 12.92
CA ALA A 2 -5.26 -26.12 13.33
C ALA A 2 -5.28 -24.87 14.22
N ASP A 3 -4.52 -24.88 15.32
CA ASP A 3 -4.36 -23.73 16.20
C ASP A 3 -3.90 -22.53 15.37
N LYS A 4 -4.76 -21.52 15.19
CA LYS A 4 -4.39 -20.26 14.56
C LYS A 4 -3.39 -19.56 15.48
N VAL A 5 -2.10 -19.73 15.22
CA VAL A 5 -1.02 -19.05 15.96
C VAL A 5 -0.87 -17.61 15.43
N PHE A 6 -1.71 -16.71 15.93
CA PHE A 6 -1.52 -15.25 15.81
C PHE A 6 -1.60 -14.63 17.21
N PRO A 7 -0.82 -13.58 17.55
CA PRO A 7 -0.03 -12.71 16.67
C PRO A 7 1.49 -12.94 16.78
N ARG A 8 2.17 -13.11 15.64
CA ARG A 8 3.65 -13.10 15.54
C ARG A 8 4.11 -12.33 14.30
N PRO A 9 5.27 -11.64 14.37
CA PRO A 9 5.89 -11.02 13.20
C PRO A 9 6.16 -12.04 12.08
N VAL A 10 6.22 -11.55 10.85
CA VAL A 10 6.57 -12.33 9.65
C VAL A 10 7.90 -11.82 9.10
N ASP A 11 8.88 -12.71 9.04
CA ASP A 11 10.11 -12.46 8.29
C ASP A 11 9.88 -12.82 6.83
N THR A 12 10.04 -11.85 5.95
CA THR A 12 9.76 -11.96 4.51
C THR A 12 10.66 -11.01 3.72
N THR A 13 10.35 -10.80 2.45
CA THR A 13 11.03 -9.81 1.60
C THR A 13 10.04 -8.81 1.05
N LEU A 14 10.49 -7.56 0.89
CA LEU A 14 9.77 -6.54 0.15
C LEU A 14 10.60 -6.06 -1.04
N HIS A 15 9.90 -5.68 -2.10
CA HIS A 15 10.48 -5.12 -3.31
C HIS A 15 10.57 -3.61 -3.18
N TYR A 16 11.78 -3.10 -2.95
CA TYR A 16 12.07 -1.67 -3.03
C TYR A 16 12.51 -1.29 -4.44
N CYS A 17 12.42 -0.01 -4.77
CA CYS A 17 12.97 0.51 -6.02
C CYS A 17 14.27 1.25 -5.74
N SER A 18 15.26 1.06 -6.62
CA SER A 18 16.48 1.87 -6.65
C SER A 18 16.37 2.95 -7.72
N SER A 19 17.33 3.88 -7.77
CA SER A 19 17.46 4.81 -8.90
C SER A 19 17.57 4.07 -10.24
N ASP A 20 18.12 2.85 -10.22
CA ASP A 20 18.35 2.04 -11.41
C ASP A 20 17.09 1.27 -11.83
N THR A 21 16.10 1.14 -10.95
CA THR A 21 14.79 0.57 -11.31
C THR A 21 14.08 1.43 -12.37
N TYR A 22 14.29 2.75 -12.35
CA TYR A 22 13.71 3.71 -13.28
C TYR A 22 14.74 4.74 -13.74
N PRO A 23 15.68 4.38 -14.61
CA PRO A 23 16.82 5.24 -14.95
C PRO A 23 16.40 6.54 -15.68
N GLN A 24 15.23 6.54 -16.32
CA GLN A 24 14.64 7.74 -16.95
C GLN A 24 13.60 8.43 -16.05
N GLY A 25 13.31 7.90 -14.86
CA GLY A 25 12.26 8.42 -13.98
C GLY A 25 10.84 8.23 -14.52
N GLU A 26 10.64 7.34 -15.49
CA GLU A 26 9.36 7.09 -16.14
C GLU A 26 9.09 5.59 -16.32
N ILE A 27 7.81 5.21 -16.35
CA ILE A 27 7.38 3.83 -16.66
C ILE A 27 6.11 3.83 -17.50
N THR A 28 6.10 3.09 -18.61
CA THR A 28 4.86 2.84 -19.38
C THR A 28 4.21 1.55 -18.90
N LEU A 29 3.03 1.67 -18.28
CA LEU A 29 2.29 0.54 -17.73
C LEU A 29 1.82 -0.41 -18.85
N GLY A 30 1.82 -1.72 -18.57
CA GLY A 30 1.39 -2.75 -19.52
C GLY A 30 2.42 -3.13 -20.59
N THR A 31 3.59 -2.49 -20.61
CA THR A 31 4.70 -2.86 -21.51
C THR A 31 5.58 -3.94 -20.89
N LEU A 32 6.34 -4.67 -21.71
CA LEU A 32 7.30 -5.67 -21.23
C LEU A 32 8.27 -5.07 -20.20
N GLY A 33 8.77 -3.85 -20.44
CA GLY A 33 9.64 -3.12 -19.51
C GLY A 33 9.01 -2.90 -18.14
N SER A 34 7.69 -2.72 -18.07
CA SER A 34 6.97 -2.68 -16.79
C SER A 34 7.04 -4.02 -16.06
N PHE A 35 6.93 -5.15 -16.78
CA PHE A 35 6.89 -6.48 -16.16
C PHE A 35 8.25 -7.04 -15.76
N ILE A 36 9.33 -6.69 -16.47
CA ILE A 36 10.68 -7.25 -16.25
C ILE A 36 11.58 -6.34 -15.40
N ARG A 37 11.01 -5.31 -14.76
CA ARG A 37 11.77 -4.36 -13.94
C ARG A 37 12.49 -5.05 -12.79
N GLU A 38 13.73 -4.63 -12.53
CA GLU A 38 14.52 -5.12 -11.40
C GLU A 38 14.15 -4.37 -10.13
N TYR A 39 13.92 -5.14 -9.07
CA TYR A 39 13.64 -4.64 -7.74
C TYR A 39 14.84 -4.85 -6.82
N ASP A 40 15.05 -3.91 -5.91
CA ASP A 40 15.92 -4.12 -4.77
C ASP A 40 15.15 -4.91 -3.71
N VAL A 41 15.30 -6.23 -3.74
CA VAL A 41 14.63 -7.14 -2.82
C VAL A 41 15.34 -7.11 -1.46
N LYS A 42 14.61 -6.73 -0.41
CA LYS A 42 15.17 -6.58 0.94
C LYS A 42 14.45 -7.45 1.96
N PRO A 43 15.20 -8.15 2.83
CA PRO A 43 14.59 -8.85 3.96
C PRO A 43 14.00 -7.83 4.92
N VAL A 44 12.78 -8.09 5.38
CA VAL A 44 12.08 -7.25 6.36
C VAL A 44 11.32 -8.12 7.34
N THR A 45 11.11 -7.59 8.54
CA THR A 45 10.17 -8.14 9.51
C THR A 45 8.91 -7.27 9.52
N ILE A 46 7.75 -7.90 9.29
CA ILE A 46 6.44 -7.23 9.27
C ILE A 46 5.70 -7.61 10.53
N HIS A 47 5.32 -6.61 11.34
CA HIS A 47 4.73 -6.82 12.65
C HIS A 47 3.21 -6.92 12.59
N ASP A 48 2.66 -7.96 13.21
CA ASP A 48 1.22 -8.11 13.36
C ASP A 48 0.69 -7.13 14.41
N VAL A 49 -0.34 -6.36 14.06
CA VAL A 49 -0.97 -5.36 14.93
C VAL A 49 -2.24 -5.84 15.60
N ARG A 50 -2.62 -7.11 15.40
CA ARG A 50 -3.82 -7.70 16.01
C ARG A 50 -3.83 -7.46 17.53
N GLY A 51 -4.91 -6.85 18.03
CA GLY A 51 -5.10 -6.48 19.43
C GLY A 51 -4.39 -5.18 19.86
N GLN A 52 -3.81 -4.44 18.90
CA GLN A 52 -3.08 -3.19 19.09
C GLN A 52 -3.46 -2.15 18.02
N GLU A 53 -4.60 -2.34 17.36
CA GLU A 53 -5.10 -1.54 16.23
C GLU A 53 -5.25 -0.06 16.60
N ASP A 54 -5.66 0.22 17.84
CA ASP A 54 -5.90 1.56 18.41
C ASP A 54 -4.64 2.42 18.55
N ARG A 55 -3.45 1.80 18.49
CA ARG A 55 -2.15 2.50 18.53
C ARG A 55 -1.83 3.23 17.23
N PHE A 56 -2.54 2.92 16.14
CA PHE A 56 -2.25 3.41 14.79
C PHE A 56 -3.33 4.37 14.32
N THR A 57 -2.93 5.53 13.82
CA THR A 57 -3.83 6.61 13.42
C THR A 57 -3.41 7.17 12.06
N LEU A 58 -4.39 7.65 11.30
CA LEU A 58 -4.14 8.25 9.99
C LEU A 58 -3.18 9.45 10.06
N ASP A 59 -3.29 10.27 11.11
CA ASP A 59 -2.50 11.50 11.21
C ASP A 59 -1.08 11.28 11.69
N THR A 60 -0.80 10.20 12.42
CA THR A 60 0.54 9.94 12.95
C THR A 60 1.28 8.86 12.16
N HIS A 61 0.58 7.82 11.73
CA HIS A 61 1.19 6.65 11.09
C HIS A 61 0.93 6.61 9.58
N GLY A 62 -0.05 7.38 9.09
CA GLY A 62 -0.50 7.36 7.71
C GLY A 62 -1.48 6.21 7.41
N PHE A 63 -1.81 5.37 8.39
CA PHE A 63 -2.79 4.31 8.27
C PHE A 63 -3.55 4.12 9.57
N GLN A 64 -4.74 3.53 9.47
CA GLN A 64 -5.58 3.22 10.63
C GLN A 64 -6.45 2.01 10.34
N PHE A 65 -6.59 1.15 11.34
CA PHE A 65 -7.56 0.06 11.32
C PHE A 65 -8.78 0.47 12.12
N VAL A 66 -9.97 0.26 11.56
CA VAL A 66 -11.23 0.51 12.24
C VAL A 66 -12.18 -0.65 12.07
N HIS A 67 -12.99 -0.85 13.10
CA HIS A 67 -14.08 -1.79 13.07
C HIS A 67 -15.36 -1.06 12.66
N HIS A 68 -16.03 -1.56 11.64
CA HIS A 68 -17.32 -1.05 11.19
C HIS A 68 -18.44 -1.94 11.74
N GLU A 69 -19.54 -1.34 12.24
CA GLU A 69 -20.62 -2.11 12.87
C GLU A 69 -21.32 -3.07 11.90
N LYS A 70 -21.32 -2.74 10.60
CA LYS A 70 -21.93 -3.56 9.56
C LYS A 70 -20.87 -4.32 8.77
N THR A 71 -21.16 -5.59 8.52
CA THR A 71 -20.40 -6.42 7.59
C THR A 71 -20.62 -5.91 6.17
N VAL A 72 -19.54 -5.75 5.40
CA VAL A 72 -19.63 -5.44 3.97
C VAL A 72 -19.72 -6.77 3.22
N GLU A 73 -20.83 -7.03 2.54
CA GLU A 73 -20.98 -8.20 1.68
C GLU A 73 -20.43 -7.89 0.27
N ILE A 74 -19.52 -8.73 -0.21
CA ILE A 74 -18.94 -8.62 -1.56
C ILE A 74 -19.81 -9.42 -2.52
N LEU A 75 -20.59 -8.70 -3.35
CA LEU A 75 -21.60 -9.31 -4.22
C LEU A 75 -21.05 -9.90 -5.53
N LYS A 76 -19.76 -9.67 -5.86
CA LYS A 76 -19.11 -10.22 -7.07
C LYS A 76 -17.63 -10.54 -6.85
N GLN A 77 -17.23 -11.71 -7.33
CA GLN A 77 -15.86 -12.19 -7.33
C GLN A 77 -14.97 -11.35 -8.24
N VAL A 78 -13.91 -10.80 -7.65
CA VAL A 78 -12.72 -10.35 -8.37
C VAL A 78 -11.59 -11.24 -7.86
N ARG A 79 -10.87 -11.93 -8.76
CA ARG A 79 -9.74 -12.81 -8.37
C ARG A 79 -8.83 -12.06 -7.41
N SER A 80 -8.73 -12.54 -6.17
CA SER A 80 -8.07 -11.79 -5.11
C SER A 80 -6.65 -12.30 -4.86
N PRO A 81 -5.68 -11.42 -4.59
CA PRO A 81 -4.34 -11.82 -4.17
C PRO A 81 -4.39 -12.55 -2.82
N VAL A 82 -3.71 -13.68 -2.73
CA VAL A 82 -3.53 -14.46 -1.48
C VAL A 82 -2.71 -13.68 -0.45
N ASP A 83 -1.84 -12.79 -0.94
CA ASP A 83 -0.84 -12.12 -0.13
C ASP A 83 -1.41 -11.02 0.76
N PRO A 84 -1.05 -10.97 2.05
CA PRO A 84 -1.46 -9.89 2.94
C PRO A 84 -0.89 -8.52 2.51
N LEU A 85 -1.53 -7.46 2.97
CA LEU A 85 -1.10 -6.09 2.68
C LEU A 85 -0.35 -5.54 3.90
N ALA A 86 0.90 -5.15 3.69
CA ALA A 86 1.70 -4.45 4.67
C ALA A 86 1.62 -2.93 4.46
N VAL A 87 1.66 -2.20 5.55
CA VAL A 87 1.69 -0.73 5.63
C VAL A 87 2.89 -0.28 6.43
N ALA A 88 3.57 0.76 5.96
CA ALA A 88 4.71 1.34 6.65
C ALA A 88 4.25 2.48 7.59
N ASP A 89 4.88 2.57 8.76
CA ASP A 89 4.74 3.74 9.63
C ASP A 89 5.44 4.93 9.00
N ALA A 90 4.65 5.95 8.62
CA ALA A 90 5.12 7.15 7.93
C ALA A 90 6.29 7.84 8.65
N ARG A 91 6.35 7.78 9.98
CA ARG A 91 7.43 8.39 10.77
C ARG A 91 8.77 7.69 10.61
N SER A 92 8.74 6.42 10.18
CA SER A 92 9.93 5.65 9.87
C SER A 92 10.34 5.77 8.41
N PHE A 93 9.53 6.43 7.56
CA PHE A 93 9.69 6.47 6.11
C PHE A 93 9.72 7.93 5.62
N PRO A 94 10.85 8.64 5.82
CA PRO A 94 10.96 10.05 5.47
C PRO A 94 10.89 10.27 3.95
N ASP A 95 10.54 11.49 3.56
CA ASP A 95 10.32 11.86 2.17
C ASP A 95 11.55 11.67 1.26
N GLU A 96 12.74 11.74 1.83
CA GLU A 96 14.03 11.46 1.16
C GLU A 96 14.17 9.99 0.73
N ASP A 97 13.46 9.08 1.40
CA ASP A 97 13.36 7.68 0.99
C ASP A 97 12.28 7.45 -0.06
N LEU A 98 11.59 8.50 -0.50
CA LEU A 98 10.65 8.44 -1.60
C LEU A 98 11.27 9.06 -2.84
N PHE A 99 10.87 8.56 -4.00
CA PHE A 99 11.15 9.21 -5.25
C PHE A 99 9.99 9.04 -6.21
N GLU A 100 9.81 10.07 -7.03
CA GLU A 100 8.74 10.12 -8.00
C GLU A 100 9.18 9.45 -9.31
N VAL A 101 8.26 8.68 -9.87
CA VAL A 101 8.35 8.11 -11.21
C VAL A 101 7.07 8.47 -11.93
N VAL A 102 7.18 9.02 -13.13
CA VAL A 102 6.01 9.33 -13.96
C VAL A 102 5.52 8.04 -14.60
N ALA A 103 4.36 7.55 -14.14
CA ALA A 103 3.68 6.45 -14.79
C ALA A 103 2.89 6.97 -16.00
N ARG A 104 3.07 6.29 -17.14
CA ARG A 104 2.33 6.53 -18.39
C ARG A 104 1.37 5.35 -18.57
N ALA A 105 0.07 5.59 -18.44
CA ALA A 105 -0.92 4.62 -18.89
C ALA A 105 -0.96 4.68 -20.42
N ALA A 106 -0.83 3.52 -21.08
CA ALA A 106 -1.06 3.44 -22.51
C ALA A 106 -2.58 3.58 -22.77
N ASP A 107 -2.95 4.47 -23.68
CA ASP A 107 -4.25 4.36 -24.33
C ASP A 107 -4.22 3.09 -25.19
N LEU A 108 -5.12 2.15 -24.93
CA LEU A 108 -5.23 0.90 -25.68
C LEU A 108 -6.13 1.06 -26.93
N GLY A 109 -6.54 2.29 -27.27
CA GLY A 109 -7.20 2.58 -28.54
C GLY A 109 -6.39 2.09 -29.76
N ASP A 110 -7.11 1.59 -30.77
CA ASP A 110 -6.59 1.13 -32.07
C ASP A 110 -5.32 0.25 -32.06
N ASN A 111 -5.06 -0.47 -30.96
CA ASN A 111 -3.89 -1.34 -30.82
C ASN A 111 -2.55 -0.58 -30.95
N GLN A 112 -2.54 0.75 -30.71
CA GLN A 112 -1.35 1.58 -30.70
C GLN A 112 -1.03 2.03 -29.29
N TYR A 113 0.19 1.78 -28.83
CA TYR A 113 0.68 2.32 -27.56
C TYR A 113 0.87 3.84 -27.69
N THR A 114 -0.18 4.59 -27.42
CA THR A 114 -0.13 6.06 -27.42
C THR A 114 -0.16 6.54 -25.97
N THR A 115 0.87 7.29 -25.56
CA THR A 115 0.88 7.98 -24.27
C THR A 115 0.67 9.46 -24.52
N THR A 116 -0.40 10.05 -24.00
CA THR A 116 -0.63 11.50 -24.06
C THR A 116 -0.15 12.17 -22.77
N ALA A 117 -0.17 13.50 -22.68
CA ALA A 117 0.07 14.20 -21.42
C ALA A 117 -1.01 13.83 -20.36
N GLU A 118 -2.21 13.51 -20.82
CA GLU A 118 -3.39 13.25 -19.98
C GLU A 118 -3.37 11.84 -19.35
N THR A 119 -2.55 10.93 -19.88
CA THR A 119 -2.40 9.57 -19.33
C THR A 119 -1.19 9.42 -18.42
N GLN A 120 -0.56 10.54 -18.02
CA GLN A 120 0.61 10.57 -17.15
C GLN A 120 0.21 10.94 -15.72
N PHE A 121 0.74 10.22 -14.74
CA PHE A 121 0.55 10.55 -13.34
C PHE A 121 1.79 10.18 -12.52
N PRO A 122 2.15 11.00 -11.50
CA PRO A 122 3.27 10.70 -10.63
C PRO A 122 2.92 9.52 -9.70
N VAL A 123 3.87 8.62 -9.53
CA VAL A 123 3.83 7.53 -8.55
C VAL A 123 5.07 7.62 -7.68
N LEU A 124 4.88 7.54 -6.38
CA LEU A 124 5.99 7.52 -5.43
C LEU A 124 6.40 6.08 -5.15
N TYR A 125 7.69 5.81 -5.31
CA TYR A 125 8.31 4.55 -4.93
C TYR A 125 9.23 4.74 -3.73
N GLY A 126 9.34 3.68 -2.92
CA GLY A 126 10.22 3.65 -1.77
C GLY A 126 11.62 3.15 -2.12
N LYS A 127 12.63 3.89 -1.68
CA LYS A 127 14.03 3.44 -1.54
C LYS A 127 14.19 2.73 -0.22
N TYR A 128 15.06 1.74 -0.15
CA TYR A 128 15.32 1.06 1.11
C TYR A 128 16.20 1.92 2.03
N ARG A 129 15.80 2.01 3.29
CA ARG A 129 16.64 2.47 4.41
C ARG A 129 16.45 1.54 5.61
N PRO A 130 17.52 1.15 6.34
CA PRO A 130 17.38 0.47 7.61
C PRO A 130 16.53 1.29 8.59
N GLY A 131 15.58 0.65 9.27
CA GLY A 131 14.73 1.29 10.27
C GLY A 131 13.29 1.55 9.83
N HIS A 132 12.96 1.33 8.55
CA HIS A 132 11.58 1.25 8.08
C HIS A 132 10.79 0.23 8.90
N LYS A 133 9.65 0.64 9.45
CA LYS A 133 8.77 -0.22 10.27
C LYS A 133 7.53 -0.59 9.49
N TRP A 134 7.30 -1.89 9.34
CA TRP A 134 6.19 -2.45 8.59
C TRP A 134 5.22 -3.20 9.48
N TYR A 135 3.94 -3.05 9.17
CA TYR A 135 2.83 -3.59 9.94
C TYR A 135 1.80 -4.24 9.03
N TYR A 136 1.06 -5.20 9.54
CA TYR A 136 -0.11 -5.80 8.90
C TYR A 136 -1.11 -6.25 9.95
N LEU A 137 -2.36 -6.49 9.55
CA LEU A 137 -3.39 -7.05 10.43
C LEU A 137 -3.69 -8.49 10.00
N SER A 138 -3.45 -9.45 10.89
CA SER A 138 -3.75 -10.87 10.63
C SER A 138 -5.24 -11.19 10.80
N ASP A 139 -5.74 -12.20 10.07
CA ASP A 139 -7.12 -12.70 10.18
C ASP A 139 -8.18 -11.59 10.05
N MET A 140 -7.99 -10.67 9.09
CA MET A 140 -8.93 -9.57 8.86
C MET A 140 -10.33 -10.09 8.51
N ASN A 141 -11.32 -9.59 9.24
CA ASN A 141 -12.73 -9.89 9.04
C ASN A 141 -13.41 -8.85 8.13
N PRO A 142 -14.56 -9.16 7.51
CA PRO A 142 -15.23 -8.23 6.58
C PRO A 142 -15.80 -6.95 7.21
N ASN A 143 -15.77 -6.84 8.53
CA ASN A 143 -16.12 -5.64 9.29
C ASN A 143 -14.88 -4.82 9.71
N GLU A 144 -13.68 -5.23 9.31
CA GLU A 144 -12.44 -4.52 9.59
C GLU A 144 -11.98 -3.78 8.34
N VAL A 145 -11.79 -2.47 8.47
CA VAL A 145 -11.39 -1.60 7.37
C VAL A 145 -10.01 -1.01 7.67
N LEU A 146 -9.13 -1.10 6.67
CA LEU A 146 -7.83 -0.43 6.67
C LEU A 146 -7.95 0.87 5.86
N PHE A 147 -7.75 2.01 6.51
CA PHE A 147 -7.52 3.28 5.83
C PHE A 147 -6.03 3.47 5.58
N ILE A 148 -5.68 3.89 4.36
CA ILE A 148 -4.32 4.24 3.95
C ILE A 148 -4.37 5.68 3.42
N LYS A 149 -3.54 6.54 4.00
CA LYS A 149 -3.40 7.92 3.55
C LYS A 149 -2.46 7.96 2.35
N CYS A 150 -3.01 8.30 1.19
CA CYS A 150 -2.23 8.43 -0.05
C CYS A 150 -1.57 9.81 -0.20
N TYR A 151 -2.25 10.87 0.30
CA TYR A 151 -1.77 12.25 0.26
C TYR A 151 -2.46 13.09 1.33
N ASP A 152 -1.73 14.05 1.90
CA ASP A 152 -2.24 15.12 2.75
C ASP A 152 -1.55 16.44 2.38
N SER A 153 -2.33 17.51 2.27
CA SER A 153 -1.80 18.84 2.00
C SER A 153 -1.24 19.52 3.25
N GLN A 154 -1.59 19.04 4.46
CA GLN A 154 -1.01 19.57 5.69
C GLN A 154 0.44 19.12 5.82
N ASP A 155 1.35 20.09 5.92
CA ASP A 155 2.78 19.87 6.01
C ASP A 155 3.36 20.65 7.21
N ASP A 156 3.08 20.14 8.40
CA ASP A 156 3.49 20.73 9.69
C ASP A 156 4.63 19.95 10.37
N GLY A 157 5.21 18.98 9.66
CA GLY A 157 6.26 18.09 10.18
C GLY A 157 5.80 17.06 11.21
N THR A 158 4.52 17.02 11.56
CA THR A 158 3.95 16.06 12.53
C THR A 158 2.87 15.17 11.91
N THR A 159 2.16 15.69 10.91
CA THR A 159 1.13 14.99 10.18
C THR A 159 1.74 14.03 9.17
N ALA A 160 1.40 12.75 9.25
CA ALA A 160 1.71 11.78 8.22
C ALA A 160 0.99 12.17 6.93
N ARG A 161 1.75 12.36 5.85
CA ARG A 161 1.22 12.81 4.56
C ARG A 161 0.96 11.68 3.57
N ARG A 162 1.57 10.52 3.81
CA ARG A 162 1.58 9.36 2.93
C ARG A 162 1.95 8.10 3.70
N CYS A 163 1.44 6.96 3.25
CA CYS A 163 1.73 5.65 3.81
C CYS A 163 2.14 4.67 2.70
N PRO A 164 3.45 4.37 2.59
CA PRO A 164 3.91 3.28 1.73
C PRO A 164 3.25 1.97 2.13
N HIS A 165 2.81 1.20 1.14
CA HIS A 165 2.18 -0.09 1.34
C HIS A 165 2.63 -1.06 0.25
N SER A 166 2.63 -2.35 0.57
CA SER A 166 3.05 -3.39 -0.36
C SER A 166 2.42 -4.72 0.03
N ALA A 167 2.09 -5.55 -0.95
CA ALA A 167 1.80 -6.95 -0.68
C ALA A 167 3.08 -7.67 -0.27
N PHE A 168 2.97 -8.69 0.58
CA PHE A 168 4.12 -9.52 0.95
C PHE A 168 3.72 -10.99 1.04
N VAL A 169 4.69 -11.87 0.84
CA VAL A 169 4.47 -13.31 0.98
C VAL A 169 4.50 -13.66 2.46
N ASP A 170 3.38 -14.17 2.97
CA ASP A 170 3.31 -14.84 4.26
C ASP A 170 3.30 -16.35 4.05
N PRO A 171 4.37 -17.08 4.44
CA PRO A 171 4.44 -18.53 4.27
C PRO A 171 3.25 -19.29 4.89
N ARG A 172 2.56 -18.71 5.88
CA ARG A 172 1.45 -19.34 6.59
C ARG A 172 0.14 -19.31 5.79
N THR A 173 0.02 -18.44 4.78
CA THR A 173 -1.20 -18.27 3.99
C THR A 173 -1.14 -18.93 2.62
N GLN A 174 0.00 -19.49 2.22
CA GLN A 174 0.25 -19.96 0.86
C GLN A 174 -0.57 -21.22 0.49
N ASP A 175 -0.90 -22.05 1.47
CA ASP A 175 -1.68 -23.29 1.26
C ASP A 175 -3.17 -23.11 1.60
N VAL A 176 -3.63 -21.88 1.84
CA VAL A 176 -5.02 -21.62 2.21
C VAL A 176 -5.90 -21.65 0.95
N ALA A 177 -6.88 -22.56 0.94
CA ALA A 177 -7.79 -22.73 -0.18
C ALA A 177 -8.75 -21.55 -0.36
N ASP A 178 -9.18 -20.95 0.75
CA ASP A 178 -10.09 -19.79 0.75
C ASP A 178 -9.27 -18.49 0.76
N VAL A 179 -9.29 -17.77 -0.36
CA VAL A 179 -8.56 -16.50 -0.50
C VAL A 179 -9.36 -15.34 0.10
N ARG A 180 -8.67 -14.41 0.76
CA ARG A 180 -9.27 -13.16 1.24
C ARG A 180 -9.80 -12.37 0.04
N GLU A 181 -11.01 -11.85 0.15
CA GLU A 181 -11.55 -10.89 -0.80
C GLU A 181 -11.44 -9.45 -0.25
N SER A 182 -11.14 -8.48 -1.12
CA SER A 182 -11.00 -7.08 -0.73
C SER A 182 -11.60 -6.14 -1.77
N ILE A 183 -12.12 -5.01 -1.31
CA ILE A 183 -12.53 -3.88 -2.14
C ILE A 183 -11.62 -2.70 -1.79
N GLU A 184 -11.00 -2.08 -2.80
CA GLU A 184 -10.31 -0.80 -2.65
C GLU A 184 -11.27 0.33 -3.02
N LEU A 185 -11.39 1.32 -2.14
CA LEU A 185 -12.09 2.57 -2.40
C LEU A 185 -11.10 3.72 -2.27
N ARG A 186 -11.14 4.66 -3.21
CA ARG A 186 -10.35 5.89 -3.17
C ARG A 186 -11.26 7.09 -3.03
N GLY A 187 -11.06 7.85 -1.96
CA GLY A 187 -11.78 9.09 -1.69
C GLY A 187 -10.84 10.29 -1.70
N LEU A 188 -11.36 11.44 -2.09
CA LEU A 188 -10.74 12.74 -1.87
C LEU A 188 -11.56 13.49 -0.83
N VAL A 189 -10.90 14.01 0.20
CA VAL A 189 -11.55 14.74 1.29
C VAL A 189 -11.13 16.20 1.20
N PHE A 190 -12.11 17.09 1.15
CA PHE A 190 -11.92 18.53 1.17
C PHE A 190 -12.68 19.10 2.36
N TYR A 191 -12.02 19.88 3.19
CA TYR A 191 -12.63 20.60 4.29
C TYR A 191 -12.05 22.01 4.34
N GLY A 192 -12.91 23.00 4.60
CA GLY A 192 -12.48 24.38 4.75
C GLY A 192 -11.79 24.60 6.09
N ASN A 193 -10.89 25.59 6.15
CA ASN A 193 -10.50 26.19 7.43
C ASN A 193 -11.76 26.87 7.97
N GLY A 194 -12.44 26.27 8.95
CA GLY A 194 -13.75 26.72 9.39
C GLY A 194 -13.85 28.23 9.61
N SER A 195 -14.39 28.93 8.62
CA SER A 195 -15.19 30.14 8.76
C SER A 195 -16.35 29.99 7.77
N LEU A 196 -17.49 29.54 8.30
CA LEU A 196 -18.78 29.83 7.69
C LEU A 196 -19.11 31.27 8.12
N ASP A 197 -18.40 32.23 7.53
CA ASP A 197 -18.70 33.65 7.65
C ASP A 197 -19.43 34.12 6.38
#